data_AF-A0A7S2AQ97-F1
#
_entry.id   AF-A0A7S2AQ97-F1
#
_cell.length_a   1.000
_cell.length_b   1.000
_cell.length_c   1.000
_cell.angle_alpha   90.00
_cell.angle_beta   90.00
_cell.angle_gamma   90.00
#
_symmetry.space_group_name_H-M   'P 1'
#
loop_
_entity.id
_entity.type
_entity.pdbx_description
1 polymer ?
#
loop_
_entity_poly.entity_id
_entity_poly.type
_entity_poly.pdbx_seq_one_letter_code
_entity_poly.pdbx_strand_id
1 'polypeptide(L)'
;RLATAWLEKYGVCVITNARVRDAAGGGRAIRDGAVTLDDGRRIKADIVYTCLGAPPCTSNFTIRGVTVGSPIAVADTGQVLDDKHKPIPNLFAAGDVCSSAGEKNALNADLNAALCARNVQRTLFNGGALARWPADICHGSRKSPDVVVVSLYKWCAIMQVNSIVFSGLLPALMKVVIEFMQIRTAKEDIVITYLWSVAEALTIFVASYIP
;
A
#
# COMPACT_ATOMS: atom_id res chain seq x y z
N ARG A 1 11.75 -6.66 -15.33
CA ARG A 1 12.12 -6.54 -16.77
C ARG A 1 10.91 -6.58 -17.70
N LEU A 2 9.86 -7.37 -17.42
CA LEU A 2 8.63 -7.40 -18.23
C LEU A 2 8.02 -6.01 -18.48
N ALA A 3 7.90 -5.19 -17.42
CA ALA A 3 7.37 -3.82 -17.52
C ALA A 3 8.19 -2.95 -18.48
N THR A 4 9.51 -2.92 -18.24
CA THR A 4 10.45 -2.13 -19.02
C THR A 4 10.40 -2.51 -20.49
N ALA A 5 10.50 -3.80 -20.81
CA ALA A 5 10.47 -4.27 -22.19
C ALA A 5 9.15 -3.92 -22.90
N TRP A 6 8.02 -4.02 -22.18
CA TRP A 6 6.74 -3.61 -22.73
C TRP A 6 6.70 -2.10 -22.98
N LEU A 7 7.08 -1.28 -22.00
CA LEU A 7 7.10 0.18 -22.11
C LEU A 7 7.98 0.67 -23.27
N GLU A 8 9.20 0.13 -23.38
CA GLU A 8 10.15 0.45 -24.45
C GLU A 8 9.63 0.06 -25.83
N LYS A 9 8.94 -1.09 -25.95
CA LYS A 9 8.27 -1.49 -27.20
C LYS A 9 7.22 -0.47 -27.66
N TYR A 10 6.60 0.27 -26.74
CA TYR A 10 5.64 1.32 -27.04
C TYR A 10 6.25 2.74 -27.06
N GLY A 11 7.59 2.82 -27.18
CA GLY A 11 8.30 4.10 -27.33
C GLY A 11 8.51 4.88 -26.05
N VAL A 12 8.24 4.28 -24.88
CA VAL A 12 8.54 4.91 -23.59
C VAL A 12 10.02 4.74 -23.29
N CYS A 13 10.72 5.86 -23.09
CA CYS A 13 12.10 5.84 -22.60
C CYS A 13 12.11 5.62 -21.08
N VAL A 14 12.58 4.46 -20.64
CA VAL A 14 12.69 4.12 -19.22
C VAL A 14 14.09 4.47 -18.73
N ILE A 15 14.18 5.42 -17.80
CA ILE A 15 15.45 5.79 -17.15
C ILE A 15 15.42 5.26 -15.71
N THR A 16 16.30 4.31 -15.41
CA THR A 16 16.50 3.78 -14.06
C THR A 16 17.85 4.22 -13.50
N ASN A 17 18.08 4.02 -12.19
CA ASN A 17 19.31 4.40 -11.49
C ASN A 17 19.68 5.89 -11.60
N ALA A 18 18.69 6.75 -11.77
CA ALA A 18 18.85 8.21 -11.76
C ALA A 18 17.73 8.84 -10.92
N ARG A 19 18.02 9.97 -10.28
CA ARG A 19 17.05 10.74 -9.51
C ARG A 19 16.83 12.11 -10.12
N VAL A 20 15.64 12.68 -9.96
CA VAL A 20 15.40 14.08 -10.32
C VAL A 20 15.95 14.96 -9.20
N ARG A 21 16.86 15.88 -9.53
CA ARG A 21 17.62 16.69 -8.56
C ARG A 21 16.75 17.65 -7.74
N ASP A 22 15.65 18.15 -8.32
CA ASP A 22 14.78 19.17 -7.72
C ASP A 22 13.34 18.67 -7.46
N ALA A 23 13.11 17.36 -7.39
CA ALA A 23 11.76 16.79 -7.18
C ALA A 23 11.32 16.69 -5.71
N ALA A 24 12.20 17.03 -4.75
CA ALA A 24 11.86 16.97 -3.34
C ALA A 24 10.89 18.09 -2.95
N GLY A 25 9.67 17.73 -2.53
CA GLY A 25 8.80 18.65 -1.77
C GLY A 25 7.67 19.36 -2.53
N GLY A 26 7.25 18.89 -3.70
CA GLY A 26 5.93 19.28 -4.24
C GLY A 26 5.87 20.62 -4.98
N GLY A 27 6.34 20.65 -6.24
CA GLY A 27 5.63 21.47 -7.21
C GLY A 27 6.39 22.04 -8.41
N ARG A 28 7.73 22.02 -8.47
CA ARG A 28 8.46 22.52 -9.66
C ARG A 28 9.68 21.68 -10.00
N ALA A 29 9.43 20.48 -10.54
CA ALA A 29 10.47 19.66 -11.16
C ALA A 29 10.92 20.20 -12.53
N ILE A 30 10.06 20.97 -13.22
CA ILE A 30 10.41 21.62 -14.50
C ILE A 30 11.03 22.98 -14.21
N ARG A 31 12.23 23.20 -14.73
CA ARG A 31 12.85 24.51 -14.87
C ARG A 31 13.27 24.68 -16.33
N ASP A 32 12.87 25.80 -16.93
CA ASP A 32 13.20 26.14 -18.32
C ASP A 32 12.84 25.03 -19.33
N GLY A 33 11.67 24.41 -19.17
CA GLY A 33 11.18 23.35 -20.06
C GLY A 33 11.95 22.03 -19.97
N ALA A 34 12.67 21.79 -18.88
CA ALA A 34 13.40 20.54 -18.67
C ALA A 34 13.42 20.10 -17.19
N VAL A 35 13.69 18.82 -16.99
CA VAL A 35 14.00 18.19 -15.71
C VAL A 35 15.48 17.84 -15.67
N THR A 36 16.16 18.16 -14.58
CA THR A 36 17.58 17.84 -14.39
C THR A 36 17.73 16.63 -13.48
N LEU A 37 18.51 15.66 -13.92
CA LEU A 37 18.85 14.47 -13.14
C LEU A 37 20.03 14.74 -12.19
N ASP A 38 20.21 13.88 -11.20
CA ASP A 38 21.30 13.93 -10.23
C ASP A 38 22.68 13.82 -10.89
N ASP A 39 22.79 13.05 -11.97
CA ASP A 39 24.00 12.96 -12.81
C ASP A 39 24.23 14.16 -13.76
N GLY A 40 23.34 15.16 -13.74
CA GLY A 40 23.45 16.39 -14.54
C GLY A 40 22.82 16.31 -15.94
N ARG A 41 22.33 15.16 -16.39
CA ARG A 41 21.55 15.08 -17.65
C ARG A 41 20.29 15.94 -17.56
N ARG A 42 19.93 16.59 -18.67
CA ARG A 42 18.70 17.39 -18.79
C ARG A 42 17.72 16.71 -19.75
N ILE A 43 16.51 16.45 -19.27
CA ILE A 43 15.42 15.85 -20.05
C ILE A 43 14.41 16.95 -20.38
N LYS A 44 14.29 17.30 -21.66
CA LYS A 44 13.28 18.28 -22.10
C LYS A 44 11.88 17.72 -21.90
N ALA A 45 10.98 18.51 -21.32
CA ALA A 45 9.60 18.12 -21.09
C ALA A 45 8.69 19.35 -21.02
N ASP A 46 7.53 19.27 -21.65
CA ASP A 46 6.47 20.28 -21.54
C ASP A 46 5.58 20.02 -20.32
N ILE A 47 5.44 18.75 -19.92
CA ILE A 47 4.61 18.30 -18.80
C ILE A 47 5.40 17.28 -17.97
N VAL A 48 5.28 17.37 -16.65
CA VAL A 48 5.86 16.41 -15.71
C VAL A 48 4.80 16.00 -14.70
N TYR A 49 4.62 14.68 -14.58
CA TYR A 49 3.79 14.06 -13.56
C TYR A 49 4.69 13.53 -12.44
N THR A 50 4.48 14.00 -11.22
CA THR A 50 5.19 13.49 -10.04
C THR A 50 4.40 12.33 -9.43
N CYS A 51 4.86 11.11 -9.69
CA CYS A 51 4.27 9.89 -9.13
C CYS A 51 5.15 9.31 -8.02
N LEU A 52 5.62 10.17 -7.12
CA LEU A 52 6.46 9.78 -5.97
C LEU A 52 5.59 9.53 -4.74
N GLY A 53 6.11 8.75 -3.79
CA GLY A 53 5.43 8.46 -2.51
C GLY A 53 5.06 9.76 -1.77
N ALA A 54 3.89 9.75 -1.12
CA ALA A 54 3.43 10.86 -0.31
C ALA A 54 3.95 10.71 1.14
N PRO A 55 4.35 11.81 1.80
CA PRO A 55 4.53 11.77 3.25
C PRO A 55 3.19 11.51 3.94
N PRO A 56 3.18 10.97 5.17
CA PRO A 56 1.97 10.84 5.97
C PRO A 56 1.20 12.17 6.04
N CYS A 57 -0.13 12.12 5.91
CA CYS A 57 -1.00 13.31 6.05
C CYS A 57 -1.22 13.69 7.53
N THR A 58 -0.21 13.49 8.37
CA THR A 58 -0.24 13.73 9.80
C THR A 58 0.94 14.59 10.20
N SER A 59 0.71 15.59 11.07
CA SER A 59 1.76 16.21 11.86
C SER A 59 1.88 15.51 13.20
N ASN A 60 2.94 15.80 13.96
CA ASN A 60 2.96 15.40 15.37
C ASN A 60 1.74 15.98 16.09
N PHE A 61 1.11 15.20 16.96
CA PHE A 61 -0.02 15.63 17.76
C PHE A 61 0.05 15.05 19.17
N THR A 62 -0.66 15.66 20.12
CA THR A 62 -0.73 15.18 21.50
C THR A 62 -2.13 14.68 21.79
N ILE A 63 -2.23 13.47 22.34
CA ILE A 63 -3.50 12.88 22.79
C ILE A 63 -3.33 12.41 24.24
N ARG A 64 -4.21 12.86 25.13
CA ARG A 64 -4.17 12.51 26.58
C ARG A 64 -2.80 12.75 27.24
N GLY A 65 -2.13 13.85 26.87
CA GLY A 65 -0.81 14.20 27.40
C GLY A 65 0.37 13.41 26.82
N VAL A 66 0.14 12.58 25.80
CA VAL A 66 1.15 11.79 25.12
C VAL A 66 1.37 12.31 23.71
N THR A 67 2.62 12.55 23.35
CA THR A 67 3.00 12.97 21.99
C THR A 67 3.07 11.76 21.07
N VAL A 68 2.37 11.85 19.94
CA VAL A 68 2.38 10.87 18.85
C VAL A 68 3.13 11.48 17.66
N GLY A 69 4.10 10.74 17.14
CA GLY A 69 4.91 11.14 15.99
C GLY A 69 4.20 10.99 14.65
N SER A 70 4.86 11.48 13.59
CA SER A 70 4.49 11.25 12.20
C SER A 70 5.68 10.67 11.43
N PRO A 71 5.56 9.47 10.81
CA PRO A 71 4.39 8.58 10.81
C PRO A 71 4.02 8.05 12.21
N ILE A 72 2.77 7.64 12.37
CA ILE A 72 2.24 7.09 13.63
C ILE A 72 2.84 5.70 13.88
N ALA A 73 3.67 5.56 14.91
CA ALA A 73 4.21 4.27 15.30
C ALA A 73 3.11 3.35 15.87
N VAL A 74 3.09 2.09 15.44
CA VAL A 74 2.09 1.10 15.89
C VAL A 74 2.75 -0.21 16.32
N ALA A 75 2.18 -0.86 17.33
CA ALA A 75 2.51 -2.23 17.73
C ALA A 75 2.04 -3.24 16.68
N ASP A 76 2.43 -4.52 16.83
CA ASP A 76 1.89 -5.63 16.05
C ASP A 76 0.37 -5.81 16.23
N THR A 77 -0.21 -5.28 17.30
CA THR A 77 -1.66 -5.23 17.53
C THR A 77 -2.37 -4.05 16.85
N GLY A 78 -1.64 -3.20 16.10
CA GLY A 78 -2.18 -1.98 15.50
C GLY A 78 -2.43 -0.83 16.50
N GLN A 79 -2.10 -1.04 17.78
CA GLN A 79 -2.18 0.02 18.79
C GLN A 79 -1.12 1.09 18.55
N VAL A 80 -1.49 2.35 18.69
CA VAL A 80 -0.55 3.49 18.61
C VAL A 80 0.44 3.41 19.76
N LEU A 81 1.71 3.66 19.45
CA LEU A 81 2.80 3.73 20.43
C LEU A 81 3.05 5.17 20.86
N ASP A 82 3.36 5.36 22.15
CA ASP A 82 3.86 6.62 22.68
C ASP A 82 5.34 6.87 22.33
N ASP A 83 5.87 8.00 22.79
CA ASP A 83 7.29 8.38 22.66
C ASP A 83 8.26 7.39 23.34
N LYS A 84 7.77 6.60 24.29
CA LYS A 84 8.49 5.52 25.00
C LYS A 84 8.23 4.14 24.39
N HIS A 85 7.63 4.08 23.20
CA HIS A 85 7.28 2.85 22.48
C HIS A 85 6.34 1.92 23.26
N LYS A 86 5.47 2.48 24.10
CA LYS A 86 4.43 1.73 24.83
C LYS A 86 3.07 1.88 24.13
N PRO A 87 2.30 0.79 23.99
CA PRO A 87 0.96 0.87 23.43
C PRO A 87 0.03 1.77 24.26
N ILE A 88 -0.61 2.73 23.59
CA ILE A 88 -1.64 3.57 24.18
C ILE A 88 -2.97 2.77 24.19
N PRO A 89 -3.61 2.58 25.36
CA PRO A 89 -4.87 1.84 25.42
C PRO A 89 -5.97 2.51 24.60
N ASN A 90 -6.73 1.68 23.88
CA ASN A 90 -7.91 2.09 23.09
C ASN A 90 -7.60 3.08 21.95
N LEU A 91 -6.35 3.15 21.51
CA LEU A 91 -5.94 3.97 20.38
C LEU A 91 -5.28 3.09 19.32
N PHE A 92 -5.86 3.05 18.14
CA PHE A 92 -5.42 2.24 17.00
C PHE A 92 -5.26 3.13 15.77
N ALA A 93 -4.36 2.77 14.87
CA ALA A 93 -4.16 3.49 13.62
C ALA A 93 -3.91 2.49 12.48
N ALA A 94 -4.41 2.81 11.29
CA ALA A 94 -4.29 1.97 10.10
C ALA A 94 -3.91 2.75 8.84
N GLY A 95 -3.43 2.02 7.83
CA GLY A 95 -3.08 2.55 6.51
C GLY A 95 -1.77 3.33 6.45
N ASP A 96 -1.71 4.28 5.53
CA ASP A 96 -0.47 4.98 5.16
C ASP A 96 0.04 5.96 6.22
N VAL A 97 -0.82 6.39 7.15
CA VAL A 97 -0.41 7.27 8.26
C VAL A 97 0.49 6.57 9.28
N CYS A 98 0.51 5.23 9.28
CA CYS A 98 1.22 4.44 10.29
C CYS A 98 2.62 4.04 9.83
N SER A 99 3.56 3.84 10.73
CA SER A 99 4.78 3.07 10.45
C SER A 99 4.55 1.60 10.82
N SER A 100 3.78 0.90 9.98
CA SER A 100 3.52 -0.53 10.10
C SER A 100 4.56 -1.37 9.33
N ALA A 101 4.75 -2.62 9.74
CA ALA A 101 5.57 -3.57 9.00
C ALA A 101 4.88 -4.00 7.70
N GLY A 102 5.55 -3.86 6.56
CA GLY A 102 5.07 -4.24 5.24
C GLY A 102 5.06 -3.09 4.24
N GLU A 103 4.81 -3.41 2.98
CA GLU A 103 4.72 -2.42 1.90
C GLU A 103 3.50 -1.50 2.06
N LYS A 104 3.66 -0.22 1.68
CA LYS A 104 2.57 0.76 1.68
C LYS A 104 1.72 0.60 0.43
N ASN A 105 0.71 -0.26 0.53
CA ASN A 105 -0.24 -0.54 -0.54
C ASN A 105 -1.66 -0.74 0.03
N ALA A 106 -2.66 -0.69 -0.85
CA ALA A 106 -4.06 -0.79 -0.48
C ALA A 106 -4.40 -2.11 0.24
N LEU A 107 -3.82 -3.24 -0.18
CA LEU A 107 -4.05 -4.53 0.46
C LEU A 107 -3.60 -4.52 1.94
N ASN A 108 -2.38 -4.04 2.20
CA ASN A 108 -1.88 -3.95 3.58
C ASN A 108 -2.66 -2.92 4.40
N ALA A 109 -3.16 -1.85 3.77
CA ALA A 109 -4.05 -0.90 4.45
C ALA A 109 -5.38 -1.56 4.85
N ASP A 110 -6.01 -2.33 3.96
CA ASP A 110 -7.25 -3.06 4.23
C ASP A 110 -7.05 -4.11 5.34
N LEU A 111 -5.97 -4.89 5.27
CA LEU A 111 -5.65 -5.88 6.31
C LEU A 111 -5.33 -5.25 7.66
N ASN A 112 -4.65 -4.11 7.66
CA ASN A 112 -4.39 -3.37 8.89
C ASN A 112 -5.67 -2.76 9.48
N ALA A 113 -6.58 -2.26 8.63
CA ALA A 113 -7.90 -1.80 9.05
C ALA A 113 -8.72 -2.93 9.68
N ALA A 114 -8.69 -4.13 9.08
CA ALA A 114 -9.35 -5.32 9.62
C ALA A 114 -8.77 -5.73 10.99
N LEU A 115 -7.44 -5.65 11.16
CA LEU A 115 -6.78 -5.87 12.45
C LEU A 115 -7.27 -4.90 13.52
N CYS A 116 -7.22 -3.60 13.21
CA CYS A 116 -7.65 -2.55 14.12
C CYS A 116 -9.12 -2.72 14.51
N ALA A 117 -10.00 -2.98 13.55
CA ALA A 117 -11.42 -3.21 13.81
C ALA A 117 -11.66 -4.41 14.74
N ARG A 118 -10.98 -5.54 14.51
CA ARG A 118 -11.05 -6.73 15.39
C ARG A 118 -10.57 -6.39 16.80
N ASN A 119 -9.50 -5.63 16.94
CA ASN A 119 -8.95 -5.29 18.24
C ASN A 119 -9.80 -4.28 19.00
N VAL A 120 -10.40 -3.30 18.30
CA VAL A 120 -11.44 -2.43 18.89
C VAL A 120 -12.60 -3.26 19.44
N GLN A 121 -13.12 -4.21 18.67
CA GLN A 121 -14.19 -5.11 19.13
C GLN A 121 -13.77 -5.95 20.35
N ARG A 122 -12.55 -6.51 20.35
CA ARG A 122 -12.04 -7.30 21.49
C ARG A 122 -11.91 -6.45 22.76
N THR A 123 -11.41 -5.23 22.62
CA THR A 123 -11.29 -4.27 23.72
C THR A 123 -12.65 -3.85 24.27
N LEU A 124 -13.66 -3.66 23.42
CA LEU A 124 -14.99 -3.22 23.84
C LEU A 124 -15.84 -4.34 24.47
N PHE A 125 -15.79 -5.55 23.91
CA PHE A 125 -16.81 -6.57 24.20
C PHE A 125 -16.28 -7.86 24.84
N ASN A 126 -15.03 -8.24 24.58
CA ASN A 126 -14.59 -9.61 24.86
C ASN A 126 -13.47 -9.70 25.92
N GLY A 127 -12.76 -8.62 26.22
CA GLY A 127 -11.65 -8.62 27.20
C GLY A 127 -10.49 -9.58 26.89
N GLY A 128 -10.47 -10.16 25.68
CA GLY A 128 -9.49 -11.17 25.27
C GLY A 128 -8.19 -10.58 24.75
N ALA A 129 -7.19 -11.44 24.54
CA ALA A 129 -5.92 -11.06 23.93
C ALA A 129 -6.15 -10.43 22.54
N LEU A 130 -5.42 -9.35 22.25
CA LEU A 130 -5.48 -8.68 20.96
C LEU A 130 -4.90 -9.56 19.84
N ALA A 131 -5.48 -9.45 18.65
CA ALA A 131 -4.94 -10.03 17.43
C ALA A 131 -3.62 -9.32 17.06
N ARG A 132 -2.71 -10.05 16.42
CA ARG A 132 -1.37 -9.62 16.06
C ARG A 132 -1.08 -9.75 14.57
N TRP A 133 -0.37 -8.78 14.04
CA TRP A 133 0.13 -8.72 12.68
C TRP A 133 1.42 -9.55 12.50
N PRO A 134 1.63 -10.17 11.33
CA PRO A 134 0.63 -10.51 10.32
C PRO A 134 -0.13 -11.80 10.68
N ALA A 135 0.29 -12.54 11.70
CA ALA A 135 -0.13 -13.92 11.95
C ALA A 135 -1.66 -14.11 12.08
N ASP A 136 -2.36 -13.24 12.81
CA ASP A 136 -3.81 -13.42 13.08
C ASP A 136 -4.71 -12.90 11.94
N ILE A 137 -4.13 -12.22 10.96
CA ILE A 137 -4.83 -11.63 9.82
C ILE A 137 -4.50 -12.38 8.52
N CYS A 138 -3.26 -12.84 8.40
CA CYS A 138 -2.73 -13.53 7.22
C CYS A 138 -2.64 -15.05 7.44
N HIS A 139 -3.63 -15.64 8.13
CA HIS A 139 -3.78 -17.09 8.31
C HIS A 139 -2.52 -17.82 8.83
N GLY A 140 -1.83 -17.23 9.81
CA GLY A 140 -0.62 -17.80 10.41
C GLY A 140 0.67 -17.52 9.64
N SER A 141 0.61 -16.79 8.52
CA SER A 141 1.80 -16.37 7.79
C SER A 141 2.68 -15.44 8.63
N ARG A 142 4.01 -15.56 8.44
CA ARG A 142 5.00 -14.68 9.08
C ARG A 142 5.18 -13.34 8.37
N LYS A 143 4.67 -13.21 7.14
CA LYS A 143 4.70 -11.99 6.33
C LYS A 143 3.33 -11.76 5.68
N SER A 144 2.98 -10.50 5.43
CA SER A 144 1.87 -10.21 4.53
C SER A 144 2.25 -10.66 3.11
N PRO A 145 1.32 -11.25 2.33
CA PRO A 145 1.62 -11.64 0.97
C PRO A 145 1.81 -10.43 0.06
N ASP A 146 2.74 -10.52 -0.89
CA ASP A 146 2.95 -9.49 -1.90
C ASP A 146 2.05 -9.76 -3.10
N VAL A 147 0.83 -9.22 -3.06
CA VAL A 147 -0.12 -9.31 -4.18
C VAL A 147 -0.32 -7.93 -4.78
N VAL A 148 0.21 -7.75 -6.00
CA VAL A 148 0.20 -6.45 -6.69
C VAL A 148 -0.22 -6.66 -8.13
N VAL A 149 -1.08 -5.79 -8.65
CA VAL A 149 -1.42 -5.73 -10.07
C VAL A 149 -1.26 -4.32 -10.60
N VAL A 150 -0.41 -4.16 -11.62
CA VAL A 150 -0.08 -2.87 -12.24
C VAL A 150 -0.47 -2.92 -13.71
N SER A 151 -1.39 -2.03 -14.12
CA SER A 151 -1.72 -1.85 -15.53
C SER A 151 -0.56 -1.20 -16.27
N LEU A 152 -0.20 -1.76 -17.42
CA LEU A 152 0.69 -1.11 -18.39
C LEU A 152 -0.13 -0.30 -19.41
N TYR A 153 -1.30 -0.82 -19.81
CA TYR A 153 -2.35 -0.13 -20.58
C TYR A 153 -3.65 -0.94 -20.53
N LYS A 154 -4.65 -0.61 -21.35
CA LYS A 154 -6.02 -1.19 -21.35
C LYS A 154 -6.07 -2.73 -21.27
N TRP A 155 -5.19 -3.42 -22.00
CA TRP A 155 -5.25 -4.88 -22.17
C TRP A 155 -3.96 -5.59 -21.76
N CYS A 156 -3.09 -4.91 -21.02
CA CYS A 156 -1.85 -5.49 -20.54
C CYS A 156 -1.57 -4.99 -19.13
N ALA A 157 -1.37 -5.92 -18.21
CA ALA A 157 -0.93 -5.63 -16.86
C ALA A 157 0.15 -6.62 -16.44
N ILE A 158 0.84 -6.29 -15.37
CA ILE A 158 1.75 -7.17 -14.64
C ILE A 158 1.11 -7.48 -13.31
N MET A 159 1.07 -8.75 -12.96
CA MET A 159 0.63 -9.21 -11.66
C MET A 159 1.79 -9.93 -10.97
N GLN A 160 1.94 -9.64 -9.69
CA GLN A 160 2.87 -10.29 -8.78
C GLN A 160 2.06 -10.97 -7.67
N VAL A 161 2.43 -12.22 -7.37
CA VAL A 161 2.00 -12.96 -6.18
C VAL A 161 3.27 -13.54 -5.56
N ASN A 162 3.77 -12.88 -4.51
CA ASN A 162 5.06 -13.14 -3.89
C ASN A 162 6.20 -13.17 -4.93
N SER A 163 6.89 -14.29 -5.10
CA SER A 163 7.97 -14.46 -6.08
C SER A 163 7.50 -14.64 -7.53
N ILE A 164 6.21 -14.96 -7.75
CA ILE A 164 5.69 -15.23 -9.09
C ILE A 164 5.27 -13.91 -9.74
N VAL A 165 5.84 -13.62 -10.91
CA VAL A 165 5.52 -12.43 -11.70
C VAL A 165 5.13 -12.85 -13.11
N PHE A 166 3.99 -12.39 -13.58
CA PHE A 166 3.51 -12.67 -14.93
C PHE A 166 2.79 -11.45 -15.52
N SER A 167 2.68 -11.42 -16.85
CA SER A 167 2.15 -10.27 -17.60
C SER A 167 1.19 -10.70 -18.70
N GLY A 168 0.29 -9.81 -19.10
CA GLY A 168 -0.56 -10.01 -20.28
C GLY A 168 -2.02 -9.65 -20.03
N LEU A 169 -2.91 -10.32 -20.78
CA LEU A 169 -4.35 -10.09 -20.70
C LEU A 169 -4.96 -10.59 -19.38
N LEU A 170 -4.50 -11.74 -18.87
CA LEU A 170 -5.03 -12.32 -17.64
C LEU A 170 -4.87 -11.37 -16.43
N PRO A 171 -3.66 -10.84 -16.11
CA PRO A 171 -3.50 -9.75 -15.14
C PRO A 171 -4.41 -8.54 -15.36
N ALA A 172 -4.64 -8.15 -16.62
CA ALA A 172 -5.46 -6.98 -16.94
C ALA A 172 -6.94 -7.23 -16.61
N LEU A 173 -7.46 -8.42 -16.93
CA LEU A 173 -8.80 -8.84 -16.55
C LEU A 173 -8.95 -8.93 -15.02
N MET A 174 -7.96 -9.51 -14.34
CA MET A 174 -7.94 -9.57 -12.88
C MET A 174 -8.02 -8.18 -12.25
N LYS A 175 -7.28 -7.20 -12.80
CA LYS A 175 -7.35 -5.81 -12.34
C LYS A 175 -8.76 -5.22 -12.45
N VAL A 176 -9.43 -5.43 -13.59
CA VAL A 176 -10.82 -4.95 -13.78
C VAL A 176 -11.76 -5.55 -12.74
N VAL A 177 -11.62 -6.85 -12.44
CA VAL A 177 -12.43 -7.52 -11.41
C VAL A 177 -12.15 -6.93 -10.03
N ILE A 178 -10.88 -6.76 -9.66
CA ILE A 178 -10.46 -6.18 -8.37
C ILE A 178 -11.03 -4.76 -8.22
N GLU A 179 -10.84 -3.90 -9.23
CA GLU A 179 -11.33 -2.52 -9.20
C GLU A 179 -12.86 -2.45 -9.09
N PHE A 180 -13.56 -3.29 -9.87
CA PHE A 180 -15.02 -3.37 -9.81
C PHE A 180 -15.49 -3.74 -8.40
N MET A 181 -14.89 -4.77 -7.79
CA MET A 181 -15.24 -5.21 -6.43
C MET A 181 -14.92 -4.13 -5.40
N GLN A 182 -13.73 -3.53 -5.43
CA GLN A 182 -13.35 -2.48 -4.48
C GLN A 182 -14.24 -1.24 -4.58
N ILE A 183 -14.58 -0.78 -5.79
CA ILE A 183 -15.49 0.36 -5.98
C ILE A 183 -16.89 0.04 -5.45
N ARG A 184 -17.37 -1.19 -5.62
CA ARG A 184 -18.68 -1.62 -5.11
C ARG A 184 -18.69 -1.76 -3.59
N THR A 185 -17.63 -2.32 -3.01
CA THR A 185 -17.44 -2.37 -1.55
C THR A 185 -17.41 -0.97 -0.94
N ALA A 186 -16.72 -0.02 -1.58
CA ALA A 186 -16.70 1.38 -1.15
C ALA A 186 -18.07 2.08 -1.26
N LYS A 187 -18.99 1.53 -2.05
CA LYS A 187 -20.40 1.98 -2.15
C LYS A 187 -21.34 1.21 -1.21
N GLU A 188 -20.79 0.41 -0.29
CA GLU A 188 -21.54 -0.34 0.72
C GLU A 188 -22.50 -1.39 0.12
N ASP A 189 -22.18 -1.94 -1.05
CA ASP A 189 -22.91 -3.06 -1.63
C ASP A 189 -22.60 -4.35 -0.85
N ILE A 190 -23.49 -4.70 0.08
CA ILE A 190 -23.32 -5.79 1.06
C ILE A 190 -22.94 -7.12 0.40
N VAL A 191 -23.56 -7.46 -0.74
CA VAL A 191 -23.31 -8.74 -1.41
C VAL A 191 -21.90 -8.76 -1.99
N ILE A 192 -21.51 -7.68 -2.67
CA ILE A 192 -20.16 -7.57 -3.23
C ILE A 192 -19.11 -7.47 -2.12
N THR A 193 -19.39 -6.77 -1.02
CA THR A 193 -18.50 -6.72 0.14
C THR A 193 -18.24 -8.10 0.72
N TYR A 194 -19.27 -8.93 0.90
CA TYR A 194 -19.09 -10.31 1.36
C TYR A 194 -18.25 -11.14 0.38
N LEU A 195 -18.55 -11.06 -0.92
CA LEU A 195 -17.78 -11.76 -1.95
C LEU A 195 -16.32 -11.29 -1.98
N TRP A 196 -16.06 -10.00 -1.83
CA TRP A 196 -14.72 -9.44 -1.73
C TRP A 196 -13.98 -9.99 -0.51
N SER A 197 -14.61 -10.02 0.67
CA SER A 197 -13.99 -10.58 1.88
C SER A 197 -13.61 -12.06 1.72
N VAL A 198 -14.45 -12.85 1.05
CA VAL A 198 -14.12 -14.26 0.74
C VAL A 198 -12.97 -14.34 -0.26
N ALA A 199 -12.99 -13.54 -1.33
CA ALA A 199 -11.94 -13.52 -2.34
C ALA A 199 -10.59 -13.07 -1.77
N GLU A 200 -10.58 -12.07 -0.90
CA GLU A 200 -9.39 -11.58 -0.20
C GLU A 200 -8.83 -12.66 0.74
N ALA A 201 -9.68 -13.29 1.57
CA ALA A 201 -9.25 -14.38 2.44
C ALA A 201 -8.65 -15.56 1.65
N LEU A 202 -9.28 -15.95 0.55
CA LEU A 202 -8.77 -16.99 -0.36
C LEU A 202 -7.43 -16.57 -0.99
N THR A 203 -7.32 -15.32 -1.42
CA THR A 203 -6.09 -14.79 -2.03
C THR A 203 -4.94 -14.84 -1.04
N ILE A 204 -5.16 -14.42 0.20
CA ILE A 204 -4.14 -14.43 1.26
C ILE A 204 -3.78 -15.86 1.63
N PHE A 205 -4.78 -16.73 1.78
CA PHE A 205 -4.56 -18.14 2.05
C PHE A 205 -3.70 -18.78 0.96
N VAL A 206 -4.07 -18.65 -0.31
CA VAL A 206 -3.31 -19.21 -1.45
C VAL A 206 -1.90 -18.61 -1.50
N ALA A 207 -1.78 -17.29 -1.35
CA ALA A 207 -0.48 -16.61 -1.37
C ALA A 207 0.41 -17.07 -0.21
N SER A 208 -0.12 -17.53 0.92
CA SER A 208 0.71 -18.06 2.02
C SER A 208 1.47 -19.35 1.63
N TYR A 209 1.04 -20.07 0.59
CA TYR A 209 1.70 -21.28 0.08
C TYR A 209 2.60 -21.02 -1.13
N ILE A 210 2.58 -19.81 -1.67
CA ILE A 210 3.43 -19.41 -2.79
C ILE A 210 4.66 -18.71 -2.20
N PRO A 211 5.89 -19.13 -2.50
CA PRO A 211 7.11 -18.55 -1.92
C PRO A 211 7.26 -17.05 -2.21
#